data_AF-K7SH45-F1
#
_entry.id   AF-K7SH45-F1
#
_cell.length_a   1.000
_cell.length_b   1.000
_cell.length_c   1.000
_cell.angle_alpha   90.00
_cell.angle_beta   90.00
_cell.angle_gamma   90.00
#
_symmetry.space_group_name_H-M   'P 1'
#
loop_
_entity.id
_entity.type
_entity.pdbx_description
1 polymer ?
#
loop_
_entity_poly.entity_id
_entity_poly.type
_entity_poly.pdbx_seq_one_letter_code
_entity_poly.pdbx_strand_id
1 'polypeptide(L)'
;MAIVRASHVFKVFGRHEQEVVDRLKAGERRSELAHLGTAAVIDASFGVEKGETFVVMGLSGSGKSTLIRMVNGLWAPSAGEITIGENVVSEMGATQLRALRREHVSMVFQHFALLPHLTVRENAAYGLKLQRKGDKKEQLEKANEWLHTVGLKGWGDKYPHQLSGGMQQRVGLARALAAGTDILLMDEAFSALDPLIRREMQDELVELQSKIQKTIIFITHDLNEAMYLGDHIAVMRNGRIAQIGTSEEILTQPADDYVADFIQDVDRTRVLTASTVMRETDAVVSTIARPRRVLRIMETLGVSGVFVVDENRRLLGTVDDQSVVNAAREGKTEISSIVDNSDILTVKPDAPLAQLFAPSSNARVPLAVVDDGFHLLGIVPRVALLDSMSRMNEGKAAEGVVTSLEDTGELPIITEDEPIGLEPADQRTTGSVSGSGSDQATDTPTHTDDDQKEA
;
A
#
# COMPACT_ATOMS: atom_id res chain seq x y z
N MET A 1 14.06 19.48 -1.05
CA MET A 1 15.05 19.55 -2.15
C MET A 1 15.68 18.17 -2.28
N ALA A 2 15.59 17.58 -3.47
CA ALA A 2 16.01 16.22 -3.73
C ALA A 2 17.49 15.94 -3.37
N ILE A 3 17.71 14.88 -2.59
CA ILE A 3 19.03 14.35 -2.20
C ILE A 3 19.55 13.33 -3.22
N VAL A 4 18.68 12.69 -3.99
CA VAL A 4 19.04 11.94 -5.21
C VAL A 4 18.30 12.55 -6.38
N ARG A 5 18.97 12.77 -7.52
CA ARG A 5 18.34 13.23 -8.76
C ARG A 5 18.85 12.43 -9.95
N ALA A 6 17.94 12.07 -10.85
CA ALA A 6 18.25 11.58 -12.18
C ALA A 6 17.68 12.57 -13.20
N SER A 7 18.48 12.95 -14.19
CA SER A 7 18.11 13.90 -15.24
C SER A 7 18.34 13.26 -16.62
N HIS A 8 17.24 12.96 -17.33
CA HIS A 8 17.24 12.40 -18.69
C HIS A 8 18.15 11.18 -18.86
N VAL A 9 18.09 10.23 -17.92
CA VAL A 9 19.04 9.11 -17.83
C VAL A 9 18.69 7.99 -18.80
N PHE A 10 19.68 7.53 -19.54
CA PHE A 10 19.62 6.36 -20.41
C PHE A 10 20.62 5.29 -19.97
N LYS A 11 20.25 4.02 -20.14
CA LYS A 11 21.22 2.92 -20.19
C LYS A 11 20.90 1.97 -21.34
N VAL A 12 21.84 1.85 -22.25
CA VAL A 12 21.89 0.84 -23.30
C VAL A 12 22.98 -0.17 -22.94
N PHE A 13 22.74 -1.45 -23.22
CA PHE A 13 23.76 -2.49 -23.21
C PHE A 13 24.00 -2.96 -24.64
N GLY A 14 25.20 -2.78 -25.17
CA GLY A 14 25.54 -3.16 -26.53
C GLY A 14 26.83 -2.51 -27.01
N ARG A 15 27.19 -2.73 -28.28
CA ARG A 15 28.36 -2.06 -28.89
C ARG A 15 28.02 -0.65 -29.42
N HIS A 16 26.74 -0.37 -29.63
CA HIS A 16 26.22 0.83 -30.28
C HIS A 16 25.46 1.72 -29.27
N GLU A 17 25.96 1.86 -28.03
CA GLU A 17 25.22 2.55 -26.95
C GLU A 17 24.78 3.98 -27.36
N GLN A 18 25.70 4.78 -27.91
CA GLN A 18 25.43 6.17 -28.30
C GLN A 18 24.44 6.27 -29.47
N GLU A 19 24.62 5.44 -30.51
CA GLU A 19 23.72 5.39 -31.67
C GLU A 19 22.28 5.06 -31.25
N VAL A 20 22.09 4.10 -30.35
CA VAL A 20 20.78 3.75 -29.79
C VAL A 20 20.21 4.90 -28.96
N VAL A 21 21.02 5.59 -28.14
CA VAL A 21 20.56 6.78 -27.40
C VAL A 21 20.07 7.87 -28.33
N ASP A 22 20.82 8.21 -29.38
CA ASP A 22 20.48 9.31 -30.27
C ASP A 22 19.23 9.00 -31.11
N ARG A 23 19.06 7.74 -31.54
CA ARG A 23 17.83 7.26 -32.22
C ARG A 23 16.61 7.23 -31.30
N LEU A 24 16.78 6.84 -30.03
CA LEU A 24 15.71 6.92 -29.02
C LEU A 24 15.29 8.38 -28.72
N LYS A 25 16.23 9.33 -28.74
CA LYS A 25 15.94 10.77 -28.63
C LYS A 25 15.22 11.32 -29.87
N ALA A 26 15.50 10.76 -31.04
CA ALA A 26 14.78 11.08 -32.29
C ALA A 26 13.36 10.49 -32.35
N GLY A 27 12.93 9.72 -31.34
CA GLY A 27 11.58 9.16 -31.23
C GLY A 27 11.41 7.74 -31.77
N GLU A 28 12.48 7.07 -32.20
CA GLU A 28 12.42 5.67 -32.66
C GLU A 28 12.04 4.70 -31.52
N ARG A 29 11.41 3.57 -31.86
CA ARG A 29 10.89 2.65 -30.84
C ARG A 29 11.98 1.70 -30.35
N ARG A 30 12.00 1.44 -29.04
CA ARG A 30 12.92 0.48 -28.39
C ARG A 30 12.98 -0.88 -29.10
N SER A 31 11.83 -1.37 -29.60
CA SER A 31 11.73 -2.65 -30.30
C SER A 31 12.47 -2.68 -31.65
N GLU A 32 12.55 -1.55 -32.35
CA GLU A 32 13.22 -1.44 -33.65
C GLU A 32 14.75 -1.46 -33.48
N LEU A 33 15.24 -0.94 -32.35
CA LEU A 33 16.67 -0.79 -32.04
C LEU A 33 17.28 -2.03 -31.34
N ALA A 34 16.49 -3.06 -31.05
CA ALA A 34 16.91 -4.26 -30.31
C ALA A 34 18.09 -5.02 -30.96
N HIS A 35 18.30 -4.86 -32.27
CA HIS A 35 19.41 -5.45 -33.00
C HIS A 35 20.77 -4.74 -32.79
N LEU A 36 20.76 -3.49 -32.29
CA LEU A 36 21.95 -2.68 -31.99
C LEU A 36 22.35 -2.76 -30.51
N GLY A 37 21.37 -2.99 -29.63
CA GLY A 37 21.58 -3.19 -28.20
C GLY A 37 20.28 -3.20 -27.40
N THR A 38 20.39 -3.53 -26.12
CA THR A 38 19.28 -3.56 -25.18
C THR A 38 19.20 -2.24 -24.42
N ALA A 39 18.29 -1.35 -24.82
CA ALA A 39 17.95 -0.16 -24.04
C ALA A 39 17.14 -0.57 -22.80
N ALA A 40 17.79 -0.56 -21.64
CA ALA A 40 17.24 -1.00 -20.36
C ALA A 40 16.60 0.13 -19.55
N VAL A 41 17.13 1.35 -19.68
CA VAL A 41 16.56 2.60 -19.13
C VAL A 41 16.57 3.65 -20.24
N ILE A 42 15.49 4.40 -20.38
CA ILE A 42 15.24 5.35 -21.47
C ILE A 42 14.63 6.61 -20.90
N ASP A 43 15.37 7.72 -20.95
CA ASP A 43 14.91 9.07 -20.56
C ASP A 43 14.29 9.14 -19.14
N ALA A 44 14.89 8.45 -18.18
CA ALA A 44 14.40 8.45 -16.80
C ALA A 44 14.81 9.74 -16.08
N SER A 45 13.82 10.50 -15.61
CA SER A 45 14.02 11.70 -14.81
C SER A 45 13.17 11.61 -13.53
N PHE A 46 13.80 11.79 -12.37
CA PHE A 46 13.13 11.80 -11.06
C PHE A 46 14.00 12.50 -10.01
N GLY A 47 13.38 12.90 -8.89
CA GLY A 47 14.07 13.35 -7.69
C GLY A 47 13.53 12.60 -6.48
N VAL A 48 14.38 12.37 -5.48
CA VAL A 48 14.01 11.79 -4.18
C VAL A 48 14.41 12.77 -3.09
N GLU A 49 13.47 13.20 -2.27
CA GLU A 49 13.63 14.09 -1.13
C GLU A 49 14.35 13.40 0.04
N LYS A 50 14.88 14.18 0.98
CA LYS A 50 15.59 13.62 2.14
C LYS A 50 14.58 13.06 3.15
N GLY A 51 14.76 11.79 3.52
CA GLY A 51 13.87 11.11 4.48
C GLY A 51 12.65 10.45 3.82
N GLU A 52 12.56 10.53 2.49
CA GLU A 52 11.51 9.91 1.68
C GLU A 52 11.82 8.43 1.41
N THR A 53 10.78 7.60 1.35
CA THR A 53 10.78 6.27 0.74
C THR A 53 10.21 6.34 -0.67
N PHE A 54 11.11 6.40 -1.66
CA PHE A 54 10.77 6.43 -3.07
C PHE A 54 10.77 5.01 -3.65
N VAL A 55 9.61 4.54 -4.09
CA VAL A 55 9.47 3.18 -4.65
C VAL A 55 9.59 3.21 -6.18
N VAL A 56 10.37 2.28 -6.73
CA VAL A 56 10.45 2.03 -8.18
C VAL A 56 9.83 0.68 -8.48
N MET A 57 8.70 0.68 -9.18
CA MET A 57 7.88 -0.51 -9.43
C MET A 57 7.64 -0.78 -10.92
N GLY A 58 7.05 -1.94 -11.22
CA GLY A 58 6.72 -2.37 -12.58
C GLY A 58 7.21 -3.79 -12.89
N LEU A 59 6.84 -4.29 -14.08
CA LEU A 59 7.11 -5.67 -14.50
C LEU A 59 8.61 -6.03 -14.53
N SER A 60 8.90 -7.33 -14.57
CA SER A 60 10.25 -7.82 -14.86
C SER A 60 10.76 -7.29 -16.21
N GLY A 61 12.04 -6.93 -16.30
CA GLY A 61 12.63 -6.33 -17.51
C GLY A 61 12.28 -4.86 -17.80
N SER A 62 11.50 -4.20 -16.94
CA SER A 62 11.11 -2.78 -17.10
C SER A 62 12.23 -1.76 -16.84
N GLY A 63 13.36 -2.17 -16.27
CA GLY A 63 14.55 -1.33 -16.06
C GLY A 63 14.93 -1.05 -14.60
N LYS A 64 14.04 -1.34 -13.64
CA LYS A 64 14.16 -1.01 -12.19
C LYS A 64 15.56 -1.25 -11.62
N SER A 65 16.03 -2.49 -11.63
CA SER A 65 17.33 -2.86 -11.05
C SER A 65 18.53 -2.27 -11.82
N THR A 66 18.35 -1.89 -13.09
CA THR A 66 19.39 -1.12 -13.81
C THR A 66 19.43 0.31 -13.29
N LEU A 67 18.27 0.94 -13.07
CA LEU A 67 18.15 2.30 -12.54
C LEU A 67 18.85 2.44 -11.18
N ILE A 68 18.52 1.61 -10.19
CA ILE A 68 19.13 1.70 -8.84
C ILE A 68 20.64 1.40 -8.86
N ARG A 69 21.10 0.54 -9.78
CA ARG A 69 22.53 0.24 -9.93
C ARG A 69 23.29 1.39 -10.61
N MET A 70 22.63 2.22 -11.42
CA MET A 70 23.20 3.50 -11.85
C MET A 70 23.23 4.54 -10.72
N VAL A 71 22.19 4.62 -9.88
CA VAL A 71 22.20 5.46 -8.66
C VAL A 71 23.37 5.09 -7.74
N ASN A 72 23.64 3.79 -7.56
CA ASN A 72 24.79 3.30 -6.80
C ASN A 72 26.14 3.44 -7.53
N GLY A 73 26.20 3.99 -8.75
CA GLY A 73 27.42 4.07 -9.56
C GLY A 73 28.05 2.70 -9.88
N LEU A 74 27.26 1.62 -9.90
CA LEU A 74 27.69 0.28 -10.35
C LEU A 74 27.66 0.18 -11.88
N TRP A 75 26.76 0.92 -12.53
CA TRP A 75 26.76 1.14 -13.98
C TRP A 75 26.84 2.64 -14.25
N ALA A 76 27.69 3.04 -15.18
CA ALA A 76 27.64 4.39 -15.74
C ALA A 76 26.42 4.49 -16.69
N PRO A 77 25.66 5.61 -16.65
CA PRO A 77 24.63 5.86 -17.64
C PRO A 77 25.24 6.02 -19.04
N SER A 78 24.50 5.62 -20.07
CA SER A 78 24.89 5.84 -21.47
C SER A 78 24.68 7.30 -21.90
N ALA A 79 23.73 7.99 -21.26
CA ALA A 79 23.53 9.43 -21.35
C ALA A 79 22.69 9.94 -20.18
N GLY A 80 22.68 11.26 -19.96
CA GLY A 80 22.03 11.88 -18.80
C GLY A 80 22.93 11.88 -17.56
N GLU A 81 22.39 12.40 -16.47
CA GLU A 81 23.14 12.68 -15.25
C GLU A 81 22.44 12.10 -14.02
N ILE A 82 23.21 11.62 -13.04
CA ILE A 82 22.71 11.25 -11.71
C ILE A 82 23.53 11.98 -10.65
N THR A 83 22.86 12.61 -9.68
CA THR A 83 23.50 13.24 -8.52
C THR A 83 23.05 12.62 -7.19
N ILE A 84 23.96 12.65 -6.22
CA ILE A 84 23.72 12.33 -4.81
C ILE A 84 24.22 13.49 -3.95
N GLY A 85 23.30 14.32 -3.46
CA GLY A 85 23.59 15.65 -2.94
C GLY A 85 24.27 16.50 -4.02
N GLU A 86 25.44 17.03 -3.71
CA GLU A 86 26.27 17.81 -4.63
C GLU A 86 27.17 16.94 -5.54
N ASN A 87 27.14 15.61 -5.38
CA ASN A 87 28.03 14.69 -6.09
C ASN A 87 27.43 14.20 -7.41
N VAL A 88 28.03 14.56 -8.56
CA VAL A 88 27.68 14.00 -9.87
C VAL A 88 28.25 12.59 -10.02
N VAL A 89 27.40 11.58 -9.81
CA VAL A 89 27.79 10.15 -9.77
C VAL A 89 28.33 9.68 -11.12
N SER A 90 27.78 10.18 -12.22
CA SER A 90 28.14 9.81 -13.60
C SER A 90 29.56 10.22 -14.01
N GLU A 91 30.16 11.22 -13.34
CA GLU A 91 31.49 11.74 -13.66
C GLU A 91 32.59 11.25 -12.70
N MET A 92 32.21 10.57 -11.61
CA MET A 92 33.14 10.18 -10.56
C MET A 92 34.11 9.06 -10.96
N GLY A 93 35.39 9.29 -10.72
CA GLY A 93 36.40 8.23 -10.81
C GLY A 93 36.22 7.15 -9.73
N ALA A 94 36.79 5.96 -9.97
CA ALA A 94 36.60 4.78 -9.12
C ALA A 94 36.94 5.00 -7.62
N THR A 95 37.83 5.93 -7.28
CA THR A 95 38.14 6.29 -5.88
C THR A 95 37.05 7.14 -5.24
N GLN A 96 36.48 8.10 -5.96
CA GLN A 96 35.37 8.93 -5.49
C GLN A 96 34.10 8.08 -5.30
N LEU A 97 33.77 7.22 -6.28
CA LEU A 97 32.66 6.25 -6.17
C LEU A 97 32.80 5.27 -4.99
N ARG A 98 34.03 4.97 -4.55
CA ARG A 98 34.27 4.15 -3.33
C ARG A 98 34.05 4.96 -2.06
N ALA A 99 34.42 6.23 -2.02
CA ALA A 99 34.15 7.10 -0.87
C ALA A 99 32.65 7.37 -0.71
N LEU A 100 31.99 7.80 -1.80
CA LEU A 100 30.54 8.05 -1.84
C LEU A 100 29.72 6.87 -1.30
N ARG A 101 29.97 5.66 -1.82
CA ARG A 101 29.29 4.44 -1.34
C ARG A 101 29.65 4.06 0.09
N ARG A 102 30.89 4.28 0.51
CA ARG A 102 31.32 3.98 1.87
C ARG A 102 30.63 4.89 2.89
N GLU A 103 30.38 6.15 2.55
CA GLU A 103 29.92 7.18 3.50
C GLU A 103 28.42 7.49 3.41
N HIS A 104 27.82 7.47 2.21
CA HIS A 104 26.46 7.96 1.98
C HIS A 104 25.45 6.92 1.47
N VAL A 105 25.89 5.77 0.92
CA VAL A 105 24.97 4.82 0.24
C VAL A 105 25.15 3.38 0.72
N SER A 106 24.14 2.84 1.40
CA SER A 106 24.04 1.39 1.64
C SER A 106 23.16 0.71 0.60
N MET A 107 23.42 -0.57 0.33
CA MET A 107 22.60 -1.38 -0.57
C MET A 107 22.22 -2.73 0.04
N VAL A 108 20.94 -3.07 -0.06
CA VAL A 108 20.36 -4.39 0.21
C VAL A 108 20.01 -5.02 -1.13
N PHE A 109 20.51 -6.23 -1.35
CA PHE A 109 20.37 -6.96 -2.62
C PHE A 109 19.26 -8.02 -2.52
N GLN A 110 18.68 -8.37 -3.67
CA GLN A 110 17.68 -9.44 -3.83
C GLN A 110 18.16 -10.80 -3.31
N HIS A 111 19.44 -11.11 -3.54
CA HIS A 111 20.13 -12.22 -2.90
C HIS A 111 21.00 -11.66 -1.77
N PHE A 112 20.93 -12.27 -0.58
CA PHE A 112 21.45 -11.77 0.71
C PHE A 112 22.87 -11.17 0.68
N ALA A 113 23.71 -11.62 -0.26
CA ALA A 113 25.08 -11.12 -0.49
C ALA A 113 25.93 -11.11 0.79
N LEU A 114 25.68 -12.05 1.70
CA LEU A 114 26.43 -12.22 2.93
C LEU A 114 27.76 -12.90 2.62
N LEU A 115 28.81 -12.50 3.34
CA LEU A 115 30.14 -13.09 3.24
C LEU A 115 30.12 -14.41 4.04
N PRO A 116 30.22 -15.59 3.38
CA PRO A 116 29.95 -16.89 4.03
C PRO A 116 31.04 -17.30 5.02
N HIS A 117 32.22 -16.70 4.91
CA HIS A 117 33.38 -16.90 5.79
C HIS A 117 33.40 -15.94 6.99
N LEU A 118 32.40 -15.06 7.12
CA LEU A 118 32.23 -14.17 8.27
C LEU A 118 31.01 -14.60 9.09
N THR A 119 31.06 -14.36 10.39
CA THR A 119 29.88 -14.52 11.26
C THR A 119 28.79 -13.50 10.91
N VAL A 120 27.59 -13.69 11.45
CA VAL A 120 26.45 -12.76 11.33
C VAL A 120 26.82 -11.38 11.87
N ARG A 121 27.48 -11.30 13.03
CA ARG A 121 27.94 -10.05 13.64
C ARG A 121 29.00 -9.35 12.79
N GLU A 122 29.93 -10.10 12.21
CA GLU A 122 30.96 -9.53 11.32
C GLU A 122 30.41 -9.09 9.96
N ASN A 123 29.39 -9.77 9.44
CA ASN A 123 28.63 -9.31 8.28
C ASN A 123 27.95 -7.97 8.55
N ALA A 124 27.24 -7.85 9.68
CA ALA A 124 26.61 -6.60 10.09
C ALA A 124 27.63 -5.47 10.34
N ALA A 125 28.77 -5.77 10.98
CA ALA A 125 29.84 -4.79 11.23
C ALA A 125 30.66 -4.37 9.99
N TYR A 126 30.47 -5.03 8.84
CA TYR A 126 31.37 -4.90 7.68
C TYR A 126 31.45 -3.46 7.13
N GLY A 127 30.33 -2.74 7.09
CA GLY A 127 30.28 -1.35 6.64
C GLY A 127 31.12 -0.41 7.52
N LEU A 128 30.98 -0.54 8.85
CA LEU A 128 31.76 0.24 9.83
C LEU A 128 33.26 -0.03 9.73
N LYS A 129 33.65 -1.30 9.54
CA LYS A 129 35.03 -1.72 9.29
C LYS A 129 35.62 -1.05 8.05
N LEU A 130 34.86 -0.95 6.94
CA LEU A 130 35.30 -0.26 5.73
C LEU A 130 35.40 1.26 5.92
N GLN A 131 34.45 1.86 6.65
CA GLN A 131 34.46 3.27 7.05
C GLN A 131 35.59 3.62 8.02
N ARG A 132 36.22 2.63 8.67
CA ARG A 132 37.19 2.82 9.76
C ARG A 132 36.62 3.62 10.94
N LYS A 133 35.31 3.52 11.18
CA LYS A 133 34.64 4.16 12.33
C LYS A 133 34.74 3.25 13.56
N GLY A 134 35.38 3.76 14.60
CA GLY A 134 35.56 3.05 15.87
C GLY A 134 36.53 1.87 15.81
N ASP A 135 36.83 1.29 16.96
CA ASP A 135 37.65 0.07 17.06
C ASP A 135 36.85 -1.21 16.71
N LYS A 136 37.52 -2.38 16.67
CA LYS A 136 36.84 -3.64 16.34
C LYS A 136 35.71 -3.99 17.33
N LYS A 137 35.85 -3.63 18.61
CA LYS A 137 34.87 -3.92 19.65
C LYS A 137 33.63 -3.04 19.46
N GLU A 138 33.81 -1.72 19.32
CA GLU A 138 32.75 -0.76 19.06
C GLU A 138 31.97 -1.09 17.77
N GLN A 139 32.66 -1.54 16.72
CA GLN A 139 32.04 -1.99 15.46
C GLN A 139 31.13 -3.20 15.66
N LEU A 140 31.56 -4.17 16.47
CA LEU A 140 30.79 -5.39 16.78
C LEU A 140 29.66 -5.13 17.77
N GLU A 141 29.80 -4.17 18.69
CA GLU A 141 28.76 -3.72 19.61
C GLU A 141 27.62 -3.02 18.85
N LYS A 142 27.93 -2.04 17.99
CA LYS A 142 26.94 -1.41 17.10
C LYS A 142 26.26 -2.42 16.17
N ALA A 143 26.99 -3.39 15.65
CA ALA A 143 26.40 -4.47 14.86
C ALA A 143 25.43 -5.33 15.68
N ASN A 144 25.68 -5.58 16.97
CA ASN A 144 24.76 -6.28 17.86
C ASN A 144 23.49 -5.47 18.16
N GLU A 145 23.59 -4.13 18.29
CA GLU A 145 22.43 -3.25 18.45
C GLU A 145 21.48 -3.41 17.26
N TRP A 146 21.98 -3.26 16.04
CA TRP A 146 21.16 -3.43 14.84
C TRP A 146 20.64 -4.86 14.66
N LEU A 147 21.45 -5.89 14.98
CA LEU A 147 20.97 -7.29 14.98
C LEU A 147 19.87 -7.53 16.02
N HIS A 148 19.90 -6.86 17.18
CA HIS A 148 18.82 -6.92 18.16
C HIS A 148 17.55 -6.24 17.63
N THR A 149 17.69 -5.07 16.98
CA THR A 149 16.57 -4.33 16.38
C THR A 149 15.84 -5.14 15.30
N VAL A 150 16.56 -5.86 14.43
CA VAL A 150 15.95 -6.72 13.39
C VAL A 150 15.60 -8.14 13.88
N GLY A 151 15.39 -8.33 15.20
CA GLY A 151 14.95 -9.61 15.79
C GLY A 151 16.00 -10.73 15.89
N LEU A 152 17.27 -10.50 15.52
CA LEU A 152 18.34 -11.51 15.50
C LEU A 152 19.19 -11.57 16.78
N LYS A 153 18.58 -11.31 17.94
CA LYS A 153 19.23 -11.42 19.26
C LYS A 153 19.82 -12.82 19.47
N GLY A 154 21.10 -12.90 19.85
CA GLY A 154 21.79 -14.17 20.11
C GLY A 154 22.29 -14.92 18.88
N TRP A 155 21.97 -14.46 17.66
CA TRP A 155 22.42 -15.11 16.41
C TRP A 155 23.78 -14.62 15.90
N GLY A 156 24.37 -13.60 16.53
CA GLY A 156 25.58 -12.91 16.04
C GLY A 156 26.80 -13.80 15.78
N ASP A 157 26.99 -14.86 16.57
CA ASP A 157 28.13 -15.79 16.44
C ASP A 157 27.90 -16.96 15.46
N LYS A 158 26.72 -17.01 14.81
CA LYS A 158 26.43 -17.98 13.75
C LYS A 158 27.01 -17.53 12.41
N TYR A 159 27.06 -18.44 11.45
CA TYR A 159 27.41 -18.17 10.05
C TYR A 159 26.15 -18.12 9.16
N PRO A 160 26.18 -17.43 8.00
CA PRO A 160 25.02 -17.30 7.11
C PRO A 160 24.34 -18.62 6.72
N HIS A 161 25.11 -19.70 6.50
CA HIS A 161 24.58 -21.02 6.15
C HIS A 161 23.79 -21.71 7.29
N GLN A 162 23.80 -21.15 8.49
CA GLN A 162 23.06 -21.63 9.67
C GLN A 162 21.74 -20.86 9.88
N LEU A 163 21.37 -19.98 8.95
CA LEU A 163 20.20 -19.10 9.01
C LEU A 163 19.20 -19.42 7.90
N SER A 164 17.91 -19.25 8.17
CA SER A 164 16.86 -19.22 7.13
C SER A 164 17.00 -18.01 6.21
N GLY A 165 16.36 -18.04 5.03
CA GLY A 165 16.41 -16.91 4.08
C GLY A 165 15.97 -15.58 4.69
N GLY A 166 14.86 -15.56 5.44
CA GLY A 166 14.40 -14.36 6.15
C GLY A 166 15.38 -13.83 7.19
N MET A 167 16.07 -14.72 7.90
CA MET A 167 17.13 -14.32 8.83
C MET A 167 18.35 -13.77 8.09
N GLN A 168 18.75 -14.36 6.95
CA GLN A 168 19.83 -13.81 6.12
C GLN A 168 19.49 -12.42 5.57
N GLN A 169 18.23 -12.17 5.23
CA GLN A 169 17.76 -10.85 4.80
C GLN A 169 17.81 -9.81 5.94
N ARG A 170 17.39 -10.19 7.15
CA ARG A 170 17.56 -9.38 8.38
C ARG A 170 19.03 -9.01 8.63
N VAL A 171 19.99 -9.94 8.44
CA VAL A 171 21.43 -9.62 8.50
C VAL A 171 21.86 -8.63 7.41
N GLY A 172 21.33 -8.78 6.19
CA GLY A 172 21.57 -7.85 5.08
C GLY A 172 21.09 -6.43 5.39
N LEU A 173 19.91 -6.29 5.99
CA LEU A 173 19.35 -5.02 6.45
C LEU A 173 20.15 -4.45 7.63
N ALA A 174 20.45 -5.25 8.65
CA ALA A 174 21.28 -4.82 9.79
C ALA A 174 22.66 -4.32 9.35
N ARG A 175 23.30 -4.96 8.35
CA ARG A 175 24.56 -4.48 7.74
C ARG A 175 24.41 -3.11 7.08
N ALA A 176 23.31 -2.87 6.37
CA ALA A 176 23.04 -1.60 5.71
C ALA A 176 22.75 -0.48 6.74
N LEU A 177 21.97 -0.78 7.77
CA LEU A 177 21.65 0.16 8.85
C LEU A 177 22.86 0.48 9.73
N ALA A 178 23.65 -0.53 10.09
CA ALA A 178 24.86 -0.38 10.91
C ALA A 178 25.93 0.49 10.26
N ALA A 179 25.99 0.55 8.92
CA ALA A 179 26.88 1.48 8.22
C ALA A 179 26.51 2.97 8.46
N GLY A 180 25.28 3.27 8.88
CA GLY A 180 24.87 4.64 9.24
C GLY A 180 24.91 5.62 8.06
N THR A 181 24.72 5.15 6.84
CA THR A 181 24.67 5.94 5.60
C THR A 181 23.36 6.70 5.46
N ASP A 182 23.33 7.78 4.67
CA ASP A 182 22.13 8.64 4.49
C ASP A 182 21.08 8.00 3.59
N ILE A 183 21.53 7.25 2.57
CA ILE A 183 20.69 6.62 1.55
C ILE A 183 20.75 5.09 1.70
N LEU A 184 19.58 4.45 1.56
CA LEU A 184 19.39 3.01 1.56
C LEU A 184 18.76 2.58 0.23
N LEU A 185 19.51 1.82 -0.57
CA LEU A 185 19.06 1.26 -1.84
C LEU A 185 18.62 -0.19 -1.62
N MET A 186 17.41 -0.57 -2.05
CA MET A 186 16.85 -1.91 -1.85
C MET A 186 16.38 -2.48 -3.18
N ASP A 187 17.00 -3.54 -3.67
CA ASP A 187 16.73 -4.15 -4.98
C ASP A 187 15.94 -5.46 -4.78
N GLU A 188 14.60 -5.43 -4.86
CA GLU A 188 13.67 -6.55 -4.60
C GLU A 188 13.95 -7.30 -3.28
N ALA A 189 14.27 -6.53 -2.23
CA ALA A 189 14.78 -7.03 -0.95
C ALA A 189 13.83 -7.98 -0.19
N PHE A 190 12.53 -7.97 -0.49
CA PHE A 190 11.55 -8.79 0.22
C PHE A 190 10.89 -9.87 -0.67
N SER A 191 11.28 -9.96 -1.95
CA SER A 191 10.66 -10.88 -2.92
C SER A 191 10.88 -12.36 -2.58
N ALA A 192 12.05 -12.69 -2.01
CA ALA A 192 12.44 -14.04 -1.65
C ALA A 192 11.92 -14.50 -0.27
N LEU A 193 11.03 -13.73 0.36
CA LEU A 193 10.49 -14.01 1.69
C LEU A 193 9.08 -14.59 1.66
N ASP A 194 8.83 -15.54 2.55
CA ASP A 194 7.49 -16.05 2.87
C ASP A 194 6.54 -14.91 3.28
N PRO A 195 5.24 -14.97 2.95
CA PRO A 195 4.31 -13.84 3.15
C PRO A 195 4.22 -13.31 4.58
N LEU A 196 4.37 -14.16 5.60
CA LEU A 196 4.35 -13.74 7.01
C LEU A 196 5.60 -12.94 7.37
N ILE A 197 6.78 -13.47 7.06
CA ILE A 197 8.07 -12.80 7.32
C ILE A 197 8.20 -11.54 6.47
N ARG A 198 7.65 -11.52 5.25
CA ARG A 198 7.59 -10.33 4.40
C ARG A 198 6.88 -9.18 5.11
N ARG A 199 5.68 -9.41 5.64
CA ARG A 199 4.90 -8.39 6.36
C ARG A 199 5.65 -7.89 7.60
N GLU A 200 6.16 -8.81 8.41
CA GLU A 200 6.96 -8.47 9.60
C GLU A 200 8.17 -7.58 9.26
N MET A 201 8.86 -7.86 8.15
CA MET A 201 9.98 -7.04 7.65
C MET A 201 9.55 -5.67 7.10
N GLN A 202 8.36 -5.58 6.49
CA GLN A 202 7.78 -4.33 6.03
C GLN A 202 7.40 -3.44 7.23
N ASP A 203 6.73 -4.01 8.23
CA ASP A 203 6.34 -3.33 9.46
C ASP A 203 7.58 -2.85 10.25
N GLU A 204 8.62 -3.69 10.38
CA GLU A 204 9.92 -3.30 10.94
C GLU A 204 10.54 -2.13 10.15
N LEU A 205 10.46 -2.14 8.81
CA LEU A 205 11.03 -1.07 7.98
C LEU A 205 10.29 0.27 8.18
N VAL A 206 8.95 0.25 8.22
CA VAL A 206 8.12 1.45 8.49
C VAL A 206 8.41 2.00 9.89
N GLU A 207 8.46 1.15 10.91
CA GLU A 207 8.77 1.57 12.28
C GLU A 207 10.19 2.15 12.38
N LEU A 208 11.17 1.53 11.73
CA LEU A 208 12.54 2.04 11.65
C LEU A 208 12.62 3.37 10.90
N GLN A 209 11.86 3.53 9.81
CA GLN A 209 11.86 4.74 9.01
C GLN A 209 11.27 5.93 9.78
N SER A 210 10.22 5.70 10.58
CA SER A 210 9.67 6.73 11.50
C SER A 210 10.70 7.27 12.50
N LYS A 211 11.70 6.45 12.89
CA LYS A 211 12.72 6.77 13.89
C LYS A 211 14.01 7.32 13.31
N ILE A 212 14.44 6.84 12.14
CA ILE A 212 15.77 7.14 11.58
C ILE A 212 15.68 8.14 10.42
N GLN A 213 14.55 8.23 9.72
CA GLN A 213 14.32 9.18 8.61
C GLN A 213 15.44 9.10 7.54
N LYS A 214 15.75 7.88 7.09
CA LYS A 214 16.72 7.65 6.00
C LYS A 214 16.07 7.96 4.67
N THR A 215 16.87 8.24 3.64
CA THR A 215 16.32 8.27 2.28
C THR A 215 16.35 6.84 1.73
N ILE A 216 15.19 6.28 1.39
CA ILE A 216 15.08 4.91 0.90
C ILE A 216 14.70 4.94 -0.58
N ILE A 217 15.42 4.20 -1.42
CA ILE A 217 14.99 3.89 -2.79
C ILE A 217 14.74 2.39 -2.86
N PHE A 218 13.47 2.02 -2.99
CA PHE A 218 13.01 0.65 -2.84
C PHE A 218 12.45 0.12 -4.16
N ILE A 219 12.97 -1.01 -4.66
CA ILE A 219 12.43 -1.69 -5.84
C ILE A 219 11.54 -2.85 -5.41
N THR A 220 10.36 -2.94 -6.01
CA THR A 220 9.52 -4.13 -5.95
C THR A 220 8.76 -4.38 -7.26
N HIS A 221 8.16 -5.56 -7.34
CA HIS A 221 7.12 -5.91 -8.30
C HIS A 221 5.75 -6.12 -7.62
N ASP A 222 5.69 -6.13 -6.29
CA ASP A 222 4.47 -6.25 -5.50
C ASP A 222 3.89 -4.85 -5.25
N LEU A 223 2.67 -4.63 -5.72
CA LEU A 223 2.04 -3.32 -5.67
C LEU A 223 1.49 -2.98 -4.28
N ASN A 224 1.05 -3.96 -3.51
CA ASN A 224 0.61 -3.71 -2.14
C ASN A 224 1.80 -3.32 -1.26
N GLU A 225 2.98 -3.88 -1.54
CA GLU A 225 4.24 -3.46 -0.91
C GLU A 225 4.64 -2.03 -1.32
N ALA A 226 4.54 -1.69 -2.61
CA ALA A 226 4.82 -0.34 -3.09
C ALA A 226 3.93 0.72 -2.42
N MET A 227 2.64 0.46 -2.33
CA MET A 227 1.65 1.36 -1.72
C MET A 227 1.76 1.44 -0.19
N TYR A 228 2.26 0.39 0.47
CA TYR A 228 2.42 0.36 1.92
C TYR A 228 3.71 1.03 2.41
N LEU A 229 4.78 0.98 1.60
CA LEU A 229 6.09 1.54 1.95
C LEU A 229 6.37 2.91 1.33
N GLY A 230 5.76 3.24 0.19
CA GLY A 230 6.15 4.39 -0.63
C GLY A 230 5.45 5.69 -0.27
N ASP A 231 6.24 6.75 -0.10
CA ASP A 231 5.76 8.14 -0.09
C ASP A 231 5.44 8.60 -1.53
N HIS A 232 6.37 8.35 -2.46
CA HIS A 232 6.12 8.41 -3.90
C HIS A 232 6.53 7.11 -4.60
N ILE A 233 5.86 6.86 -5.72
CA ILE A 233 5.95 5.64 -6.51
C ILE A 233 6.23 6.02 -7.96
N ALA A 234 7.35 5.54 -8.51
CA ALA A 234 7.68 5.59 -9.93
C ALA A 234 7.31 4.26 -10.62
N VAL A 235 6.30 4.31 -11.47
CA VAL A 235 5.86 3.17 -12.29
C VAL A 235 6.73 3.09 -13.55
N MET A 236 7.48 2.00 -13.74
CA MET A 236 8.31 1.78 -14.92
C MET A 236 7.69 0.81 -15.94
N ARG A 237 7.73 1.20 -17.22
CA ARG A 237 7.31 0.39 -18.37
C ARG A 237 8.36 0.46 -19.47
N ASN A 238 8.83 -0.70 -19.95
CA ASN A 238 9.73 -0.79 -21.12
C ASN A 238 10.99 0.11 -21.06
N GLY A 239 11.53 0.39 -19.87
CA GLY A 239 12.71 1.23 -19.66
C GLY A 239 12.39 2.70 -19.39
N ARG A 240 11.16 3.15 -19.62
CA ARG A 240 10.68 4.51 -19.32
C ARG A 240 9.95 4.53 -17.98
N ILE A 241 9.92 5.69 -17.35
CA ILE A 241 8.97 5.98 -16.26
C ILE A 241 7.64 6.37 -16.94
N ALA A 242 6.55 5.71 -16.55
CA ALA A 242 5.19 5.98 -17.03
C ALA A 242 4.49 7.04 -16.17
N GLN A 243 4.63 6.94 -14.85
CA GLN A 243 4.09 7.90 -13.89
C GLN A 243 5.00 7.97 -12.66
N ILE A 244 5.05 9.15 -12.03
CA ILE A 244 5.50 9.35 -10.65
C ILE A 244 4.37 10.07 -9.92
N GLY A 245 4.03 9.63 -8.72
CA GLY A 245 3.05 10.27 -7.84
C GLY A 245 3.03 9.62 -6.46
N THR A 246 2.25 10.16 -5.55
CA THR A 246 1.97 9.51 -4.26
C THR A 246 1.15 8.24 -4.45
N SER A 247 1.12 7.38 -3.43
CA SER A 247 0.28 6.18 -3.41
C SER A 247 -1.22 6.48 -3.67
N GLU A 248 -1.73 7.63 -3.20
CA GLU A 248 -3.09 8.08 -3.50
C GLU A 248 -3.25 8.59 -4.95
N GLU A 249 -2.28 9.35 -5.48
CA GLU A 249 -2.31 9.86 -6.87
C GLU A 249 -2.26 8.72 -7.90
N ILE A 250 -1.39 7.72 -7.71
CA ILE A 250 -1.33 6.55 -8.60
C ILE A 250 -2.68 5.83 -8.63
N LEU A 251 -3.38 5.71 -7.49
CA LEU A 251 -4.66 4.99 -7.40
C LEU A 251 -5.87 5.77 -7.91
N THR A 252 -5.86 7.09 -7.79
CA THR A 252 -7.00 7.96 -8.12
C THR A 252 -6.86 8.63 -9.48
N GLN A 253 -5.64 8.80 -9.99
CA GLN A 253 -5.31 9.51 -11.23
C GLN A 253 -4.23 8.76 -12.03
N PRO A 254 -4.50 7.52 -12.50
CA PRO A 254 -3.55 6.79 -13.35
C PRO A 254 -3.31 7.56 -14.67
N ALA A 255 -2.04 7.69 -15.07
CA ALA A 255 -1.62 8.51 -16.21
C ALA A 255 -1.92 7.88 -17.59
N ASP A 256 -1.98 6.55 -17.68
CA ASP A 256 -2.36 5.81 -18.87
C ASP A 256 -3.06 4.49 -18.50
N ASP A 257 -3.65 3.83 -19.52
CA ASP A 257 -4.34 2.54 -19.36
C ASP A 257 -3.42 1.46 -18.75
N TYR A 258 -2.11 1.53 -18.98
CA TYR A 258 -1.18 0.57 -18.39
C TYR A 258 -1.01 0.78 -16.89
N VAL A 259 -0.95 2.02 -16.40
CA VAL A 259 -0.98 2.26 -14.95
C VAL A 259 -2.32 1.82 -14.39
N ALA A 260 -3.44 2.14 -15.05
CA ALA A 260 -4.78 1.75 -14.61
C ALA A 260 -4.94 0.22 -14.50
N ASP A 261 -4.50 -0.53 -15.52
CA ASP A 261 -4.46 -2.00 -15.51
C ASP A 261 -3.55 -2.55 -14.42
N PHE A 262 -2.38 -1.94 -14.22
CA PHE A 262 -1.41 -2.40 -13.23
C PHE A 262 -1.94 -2.28 -11.78
N ILE A 263 -2.89 -1.37 -11.52
CA ILE A 263 -3.45 -1.11 -10.18
C ILE A 263 -4.80 -1.78 -9.87
N GLN A 264 -5.32 -2.65 -10.73
CA GLN A 264 -6.65 -3.25 -10.54
C GLN A 264 -6.75 -4.09 -9.25
N ASP A 265 -5.72 -4.87 -8.92
CA ASP A 265 -5.70 -5.79 -7.77
C ASP A 265 -5.22 -5.18 -6.43
N VAL A 266 -5.15 -3.84 -6.32
CA VAL A 266 -4.73 -3.18 -5.06
C VAL A 266 -5.88 -3.13 -4.06
N ASP A 267 -5.58 -3.48 -2.80
CA ASP A 267 -6.46 -3.17 -1.68
C ASP A 267 -6.43 -1.66 -1.36
N ARG A 268 -7.25 -0.91 -2.10
CA ARG A 268 -7.40 0.55 -1.95
C ARG A 268 -7.82 0.96 -0.54
N THR A 269 -8.46 0.08 0.24
CA THR A 269 -8.90 0.40 1.61
C THR A 269 -7.73 0.67 2.56
N ARG A 270 -6.55 0.10 2.27
CA ARG A 270 -5.35 0.24 3.10
C ARG A 270 -4.49 1.45 2.74
N VAL A 271 -4.76 2.08 1.60
CA VAL A 271 -3.96 3.16 1.02
C VAL A 271 -4.70 4.49 1.07
N LEU A 272 -5.98 4.50 0.70
CA LEU A 272 -6.81 5.69 0.76
C LEU A 272 -7.15 6.02 2.21
N THR A 273 -7.23 7.31 2.52
CA THR A 273 -7.41 7.84 3.87
C THR A 273 -8.81 8.42 4.06
N ALA A 274 -9.18 8.71 5.32
CA ALA A 274 -10.42 9.41 5.64
C ALA A 274 -10.53 10.72 4.85
N SER A 275 -9.42 11.44 4.66
CA SER A 275 -9.37 12.69 3.90
C SER A 275 -9.71 12.53 2.42
N THR A 276 -9.39 11.39 1.79
CA THR A 276 -9.69 11.13 0.37
C THR A 276 -11.20 11.03 0.09
N VAL A 277 -12.00 10.59 1.08
CA VAL A 277 -13.46 10.36 0.93
C VAL A 277 -14.33 11.30 1.75
N MET A 278 -13.73 12.16 2.58
CA MET A 278 -14.48 13.09 3.41
C MET A 278 -15.20 14.14 2.59
N ARG A 279 -16.27 14.70 3.16
CA ARG A 279 -17.04 15.80 2.60
C ARG A 279 -17.18 16.90 3.67
N GLU A 280 -17.26 18.14 3.22
CA GLU A 280 -17.71 19.23 4.08
C GLU A 280 -19.15 18.97 4.57
N THR A 281 -19.52 19.56 5.70
CA THR A 281 -20.86 19.38 6.29
C THR A 281 -21.42 20.69 6.83
N ASP A 282 -22.65 20.99 6.42
CA ASP A 282 -23.47 22.09 6.94
C ASP A 282 -24.29 21.66 8.19
N ALA A 283 -24.28 20.37 8.54
CA ALA A 283 -24.97 19.81 9.69
C ALA A 283 -24.20 20.09 11.00
N VAL A 284 -23.86 21.36 11.26
CA VAL A 284 -23.01 21.82 12.35
C VAL A 284 -23.65 23.02 13.06
N VAL A 285 -23.70 22.98 14.39
CA VAL A 285 -24.32 24.01 15.23
C VAL A 285 -23.46 24.34 16.47
N SER A 286 -23.68 25.50 17.07
CA SER A 286 -23.07 25.86 18.36
C SER A 286 -23.95 25.46 19.55
N THR A 287 -23.35 25.31 20.73
CA THR A 287 -24.06 24.97 21.99
C THR A 287 -25.21 25.94 22.32
N ILE A 288 -25.04 27.22 22.00
CA ILE A 288 -26.04 28.30 22.18
C ILE A 288 -27.16 28.29 21.12
N ALA A 289 -27.19 27.32 20.20
CA ALA A 289 -28.24 27.23 19.19
C ALA A 289 -29.60 26.89 19.82
N ARG A 290 -30.66 27.61 19.43
CA ARG A 290 -32.04 27.33 19.86
C ARG A 290 -32.52 26.01 19.26
N PRO A 291 -33.18 25.10 20.03
CA PRO A 291 -33.68 23.82 19.52
C PRO A 291 -34.49 23.93 18.21
N ARG A 292 -35.40 24.91 18.09
CA ARG A 292 -36.19 25.15 16.86
C ARG A 292 -35.34 25.53 15.63
N ARG A 293 -34.17 26.13 15.80
CA ARG A 293 -33.23 26.40 14.70
C ARG A 293 -32.56 25.10 14.25
N VAL A 294 -32.22 24.24 15.21
CA VAL A 294 -31.59 22.93 14.95
C VAL A 294 -32.56 22.01 14.21
N LEU A 295 -33.82 21.92 14.62
CA LEU A 295 -34.86 21.18 13.88
C LEU A 295 -34.97 21.66 12.43
N ARG A 296 -34.99 22.97 12.19
CA ARG A 296 -35.06 23.50 10.83
C ARG A 296 -33.83 23.15 9.99
N ILE A 297 -32.64 23.08 10.60
CA ILE A 297 -31.42 22.61 9.91
C ILE A 297 -31.53 21.13 9.57
N MET A 298 -31.96 20.29 10.53
CA MET A 298 -32.22 18.86 10.34
C MET A 298 -33.23 18.61 9.21
N GLU A 299 -34.37 19.31 9.21
CA GLU A 299 -35.39 19.27 8.15
C GLU A 299 -34.86 19.72 6.78
N THR A 300 -34.06 20.80 6.74
CA THR A 300 -33.54 21.36 5.48
C THR A 300 -32.48 20.47 4.85
N LEU A 301 -31.65 19.81 5.67
CA LEU A 301 -30.56 18.93 5.22
C LEU A 301 -30.98 17.45 5.12
N GLY A 302 -32.17 17.09 5.63
CA GLY A 302 -32.65 15.71 5.65
C GLY A 302 -31.88 14.79 6.60
N VAL A 303 -31.40 15.29 7.74
CA VAL A 303 -30.54 14.56 8.69
C VAL A 303 -31.18 14.39 10.07
N SER A 304 -31.07 13.20 10.66
CA SER A 304 -31.53 12.88 12.03
C SER A 304 -30.57 13.32 13.14
N GLY A 305 -29.46 13.97 12.81
CA GLY A 305 -28.46 14.41 13.78
C GLY A 305 -27.57 15.52 13.23
N VAL A 306 -27.04 16.37 14.13
CA VAL A 306 -26.06 17.41 13.79
C VAL A 306 -24.88 17.38 14.76
N PHE A 307 -23.72 17.83 14.31
CA PHE A 307 -22.52 18.01 15.14
C PHE A 307 -22.60 19.33 15.90
N VAL A 308 -22.09 19.33 17.14
CA VAL A 308 -22.01 20.50 17.99
C VAL A 308 -20.55 20.92 18.15
N VAL A 309 -20.26 22.20 17.92
CA VAL A 309 -18.90 22.76 17.99
C VAL A 309 -18.82 24.03 18.86
N ASP A 310 -17.61 24.37 19.28
CA ASP A 310 -17.28 25.66 19.91
C ASP A 310 -17.05 26.79 18.88
N GLU A 311 -16.68 27.99 19.37
CA GLU A 311 -16.37 29.16 18.54
C GLU A 311 -15.17 28.97 17.60
N ASN A 312 -14.27 28.03 17.92
CA ASN A 312 -13.09 27.69 17.13
C ASN A 312 -13.33 26.47 16.21
N ARG A 313 -14.58 25.98 16.08
CA ARG A 313 -14.97 24.73 15.39
C ARG A 313 -14.45 23.44 16.05
N ARG A 314 -14.06 23.46 17.32
CA ARG A 314 -13.70 22.25 18.08
C ARG A 314 -14.95 21.43 18.35
N LEU A 315 -14.88 20.14 18.07
CA LEU A 315 -15.98 19.20 18.21
C LEU A 315 -16.30 18.92 19.68
N LEU A 316 -17.54 19.16 20.09
CA LEU A 316 -18.02 19.00 21.47
C LEU A 316 -18.94 17.78 21.63
N GLY A 317 -19.59 17.34 20.56
CA GLY A 317 -20.53 16.23 20.57
C GLY A 317 -21.50 16.29 19.38
N THR A 318 -22.64 15.62 19.53
CA THR A 318 -23.77 15.61 18.59
C THR A 318 -25.09 15.86 19.33
N VAL A 319 -26.14 16.20 18.58
CA VAL A 319 -27.54 16.12 19.05
C VAL A 319 -28.39 15.39 18.02
N ASP A 320 -29.22 14.46 18.48
CA ASP A 320 -30.19 13.74 17.65
C ASP A 320 -31.55 14.46 17.57
N ASP A 321 -32.33 14.11 16.56
CA ASP A 321 -33.67 14.65 16.32
C ASP A 321 -34.58 14.51 17.56
N GLN A 322 -34.58 13.35 18.21
CA GLN A 322 -35.40 13.06 19.38
C GLN A 322 -35.08 13.97 20.58
N SER A 323 -33.81 14.22 20.88
CA SER A 323 -33.39 15.11 21.98
C SER A 323 -33.73 16.57 21.67
N VAL A 324 -33.54 17.00 20.42
CA VAL A 324 -33.88 18.37 19.99
C VAL A 324 -35.40 18.60 20.00
N VAL A 325 -36.22 17.63 19.59
CA VAL A 325 -37.69 17.71 19.67
C VAL A 325 -38.14 17.83 21.14
N ASN A 326 -37.55 17.05 22.04
CA ASN A 326 -37.88 17.12 23.47
C ASN A 326 -37.49 18.48 24.07
N ALA A 327 -36.27 18.97 23.81
CA ALA A 327 -35.83 20.30 24.24
C ALA A 327 -36.71 21.44 23.68
N ALA A 328 -37.21 21.30 22.44
CA ALA A 328 -38.12 22.27 21.83
C ALA A 328 -39.52 22.27 22.47
N ARG A 329 -40.00 21.11 22.95
CA ARG A 329 -41.26 20.97 23.71
C ARG A 329 -41.15 21.51 25.13
N GLU A 330 -40.01 21.27 25.78
CA GLU A 330 -39.66 21.80 27.12
C GLU A 330 -39.43 23.32 27.12
N GLY A 331 -39.33 23.96 25.95
CA GLY A 331 -39.12 25.40 25.83
C GLY A 331 -37.69 25.86 26.10
N LYS A 332 -36.69 24.96 26.02
CA LYS A 332 -35.28 25.29 26.22
C LYS A 332 -34.80 26.36 25.23
N THR A 333 -33.98 27.29 25.71
CA THR A 333 -33.42 28.40 24.92
C THR A 333 -32.16 28.04 24.15
N GLU A 334 -31.51 26.92 24.48
CA GLU A 334 -30.25 26.45 23.89
C GLU A 334 -30.15 24.92 23.98
N ILE A 335 -29.22 24.32 23.22
CA ILE A 335 -28.99 22.87 23.17
C ILE A 335 -27.87 22.37 24.09
N SER A 336 -27.15 23.25 24.79
CA SER A 336 -26.04 22.90 25.71
C SER A 336 -26.33 21.70 26.62
N SER A 337 -27.53 21.66 27.21
CA SER A 337 -28.00 20.60 28.12
C SER A 337 -28.39 19.26 27.48
N ILE A 338 -28.34 19.15 26.14
CA ILE A 338 -28.70 17.94 25.39
C ILE A 338 -27.58 17.46 24.45
N VAL A 339 -26.39 18.08 24.50
CA VAL A 339 -25.23 17.64 23.71
C VAL A 339 -24.75 16.29 24.25
N ASP A 340 -24.73 15.29 23.38
CA ASP A 340 -24.18 13.97 23.68
C ASP A 340 -22.76 13.85 23.10
N ASN A 341 -21.83 13.33 23.90
CA ASN A 341 -20.45 13.07 23.55
C ASN A 341 -20.03 11.60 23.78
N SER A 342 -20.97 10.73 24.15
CA SER A 342 -20.70 9.33 24.50
C SER A 342 -20.54 8.42 23.27
N ASP A 343 -21.39 8.60 22.26
CA ASP A 343 -21.44 7.77 21.04
C ASP A 343 -20.79 8.44 19.80
N ILE A 344 -20.01 9.52 19.98
CA ILE A 344 -19.40 10.23 18.86
C ILE A 344 -18.13 9.53 18.33
N LEU A 345 -18.22 9.02 17.10
CA LEU A 345 -17.08 8.41 16.42
C LEU A 345 -16.28 9.48 15.66
N THR A 346 -15.02 9.65 16.07
CA THR A 346 -14.06 10.57 15.46
C THR A 346 -12.93 9.81 14.77
N VAL A 347 -12.34 10.42 13.76
CA VAL A 347 -11.25 9.86 12.97
C VAL A 347 -10.27 10.96 12.57
N LYS A 348 -8.98 10.66 12.48
CA LYS A 348 -7.98 11.57 11.90
C LYS A 348 -8.03 11.55 10.36
N PRO A 349 -7.64 12.64 9.66
CA PRO A 349 -7.67 12.69 8.21
C PRO A 349 -6.79 11.63 7.52
N ASP A 350 -5.70 11.21 8.15
CA ASP A 350 -4.72 10.22 7.66
C ASP A 350 -5.12 8.76 7.93
N ALA A 351 -6.24 8.49 8.60
CA ALA A 351 -6.65 7.14 8.96
C ALA A 351 -7.08 6.32 7.71
N PRO A 352 -6.53 5.10 7.48
CA PRO A 352 -6.89 4.28 6.33
C PRO A 352 -8.36 3.81 6.35
N LEU A 353 -9.03 3.81 5.19
CA LEU A 353 -10.44 3.43 5.07
C LEU A 353 -10.76 2.05 5.67
N ALA A 354 -9.83 1.09 5.56
CA ALA A 354 -9.92 -0.25 6.13
C ALA A 354 -10.32 -0.25 7.63
N GLN A 355 -9.83 0.75 8.38
CA GLN A 355 -10.09 0.88 9.82
C GLN A 355 -11.47 1.49 10.11
N LEU A 356 -12.13 2.08 9.11
CA LEU A 356 -13.36 2.87 9.27
C LEU A 356 -14.63 2.04 9.08
N PHE A 357 -14.56 0.92 8.33
CA PHE A 357 -15.71 0.07 8.04
C PHE A 357 -16.33 -0.56 9.28
N ALA A 358 -15.52 -1.16 10.17
CA ALA A 358 -16.04 -1.80 11.37
C ALA A 358 -16.68 -0.79 12.36
N PRO A 359 -16.05 0.35 12.71
CA PRO A 359 -16.67 1.37 13.55
C PRO A 359 -17.92 2.01 12.92
N SER A 360 -17.90 2.32 11.62
CA SER A 360 -19.04 2.98 10.95
C SER A 360 -20.26 2.07 10.74
N SER A 361 -20.12 0.75 10.87
CA SER A 361 -21.19 -0.22 10.62
C SER A 361 -22.47 0.00 11.45
N ASN A 362 -22.31 0.47 12.69
CA ASN A 362 -23.39 0.72 13.66
C ASN A 362 -23.55 2.21 14.02
N ALA A 363 -22.83 3.10 13.34
CA ALA A 363 -22.84 4.52 13.64
C ALA A 363 -24.18 5.18 13.24
N ARG A 364 -24.81 5.92 14.16
CA ARG A 364 -26.05 6.68 13.89
C ARG A 364 -25.82 7.94 13.07
N VAL A 365 -24.62 8.51 13.16
CA VAL A 365 -24.16 9.70 12.45
C VAL A 365 -22.93 9.35 11.59
N PRO A 366 -22.60 10.14 10.55
CA PRO A 366 -21.32 10.03 9.84
C PRO A 366 -20.12 10.09 10.78
N LEU A 367 -18.98 9.50 10.39
CA LEU A 367 -17.74 9.66 11.16
C LEU A 367 -17.26 11.12 11.05
N ALA A 368 -16.90 11.74 12.17
CA ALA A 368 -16.35 13.10 12.19
C ALA A 368 -14.84 13.07 11.96
N VAL A 369 -14.36 13.77 10.92
CA VAL A 369 -12.93 13.92 10.64
C VAL A 369 -12.40 15.13 11.40
N VAL A 370 -11.41 14.91 12.27
CA VAL A 370 -10.85 15.93 13.16
C VAL A 370 -9.33 15.99 13.13
N ASP A 371 -8.76 17.17 13.39
CA ASP A 371 -7.33 17.35 13.62
C ASP A 371 -6.92 17.05 15.08
N ASP A 372 -5.63 17.19 15.40
CA ASP A 372 -5.11 17.03 16.78
C ASP A 372 -5.68 18.06 17.78
N GLY A 373 -6.25 19.16 17.31
CA GLY A 373 -6.97 20.15 18.10
C GLY A 373 -8.43 19.78 18.37
N PHE A 374 -8.93 18.69 17.78
CA PHE A 374 -10.35 18.31 17.68
C PHE A 374 -11.21 19.27 16.82
N HIS A 375 -10.61 20.05 15.92
CA HIS A 375 -11.37 20.88 14.97
C HIS A 375 -12.06 20.01 13.92
N LEU A 376 -13.37 20.23 13.69
CA LEU A 376 -14.13 19.49 12.69
C LEU A 376 -13.76 19.93 11.26
N LEU A 377 -12.99 19.09 10.57
CA LEU A 377 -12.55 19.27 9.19
C LEU A 377 -13.65 18.88 8.20
N GLY A 378 -14.35 17.78 8.47
CA GLY A 378 -15.38 17.23 7.59
C GLY A 378 -16.02 15.98 8.17
N ILE A 379 -16.76 15.25 7.34
CA ILE A 379 -17.39 13.98 7.70
C ILE A 379 -17.08 12.91 6.65
N VAL A 380 -17.09 11.64 7.08
CA VAL A 380 -17.14 10.49 6.17
C VAL A 380 -18.53 9.86 6.27
N PRO A 381 -19.43 10.11 5.29
CA PRO A 381 -20.71 9.41 5.20
C PRO A 381 -20.51 7.92 4.93
N ARG A 382 -21.36 7.07 5.52
CA ARG A 382 -21.34 5.61 5.25
C ARG A 382 -21.45 5.28 3.76
N VAL A 383 -22.23 6.06 2.99
CA VAL A 383 -22.34 5.89 1.54
C VAL A 383 -21.03 6.21 0.79
N ALA A 384 -20.18 7.10 1.32
CA ALA A 384 -18.87 7.37 0.71
C ALA A 384 -17.89 6.20 0.93
N LEU A 385 -17.93 5.57 2.11
CA LEU A 385 -17.21 4.32 2.37
C LEU A 385 -17.69 3.19 1.44
N LEU A 386 -19.00 3.03 1.26
CA LEU A 386 -19.57 1.99 0.40
C LEU A 386 -19.36 2.26 -1.11
N ASP A 387 -19.47 3.50 -1.58
CA ASP A 387 -19.11 3.90 -2.96
C ASP A 387 -17.64 3.60 -3.24
N SER A 388 -16.75 3.89 -2.27
CA SER A 388 -15.33 3.52 -2.39
C SER A 388 -15.16 2.02 -2.63
N MET A 389 -15.94 1.15 -1.96
CA MET A 389 -15.93 -0.31 -2.19
C MET A 389 -16.55 -0.72 -3.54
N SER A 390 -17.62 -0.06 -3.99
CA SER A 390 -18.23 -0.38 -5.28
C SER A 390 -17.25 -0.18 -6.43
N ARG A 391 -16.52 0.94 -6.40
CA ARG A 391 -15.44 1.25 -7.36
C ARG A 391 -14.23 0.32 -7.26
N MET A 392 -14.07 -0.45 -6.17
CA MET A 392 -13.09 -1.55 -6.08
C MET A 392 -13.57 -2.82 -6.81
N ASN A 393 -14.89 -3.02 -6.92
CA ASN A 393 -15.46 -4.21 -7.56
C ASN A 393 -15.70 -4.05 -9.06
N GLU A 394 -15.72 -2.83 -9.61
CA GLU A 394 -15.84 -2.59 -11.06
C GLU A 394 -14.66 -3.15 -11.88
N GLY A 395 -13.48 -3.32 -11.26
CA GLY A 395 -12.35 -4.07 -11.82
C GLY A 395 -12.55 -5.60 -11.80
N LYS A 396 -13.55 -6.10 -11.07
CA LYS A 396 -13.95 -7.51 -10.99
C LYS A 396 -15.29 -7.74 -11.67
N ALA A 397 -15.37 -7.36 -12.95
CA ALA A 397 -16.43 -7.79 -13.85
C ALA A 397 -16.28 -9.30 -14.21
N ALA A 398 -16.36 -10.16 -13.21
CA ALA A 398 -16.39 -11.62 -13.32
C ALA A 398 -17.56 -12.16 -12.50
N GLU A 399 -18.69 -12.35 -13.19
CA GLU A 399 -19.85 -13.19 -12.81
C GLU A 399 -20.24 -13.21 -11.32
N GLY A 400 -20.74 -12.07 -10.82
CA GLY A 400 -21.58 -12.09 -9.62
C GLY A 400 -22.95 -12.68 -9.92
N VAL A 401 -23.41 -13.67 -9.14
CA VAL A 401 -24.74 -14.28 -9.26
C VAL A 401 -25.82 -13.36 -8.65
N VAL A 402 -25.96 -12.16 -9.23
CA VAL A 402 -26.98 -11.17 -8.89
C VAL A 402 -27.52 -10.60 -10.20
N THR A 403 -28.58 -11.24 -10.71
CA THR A 403 -29.35 -10.73 -11.84
C THR A 403 -30.19 -9.51 -11.42
N SER A 404 -30.42 -8.59 -12.36
CA SER A 404 -31.41 -7.52 -12.17
C SER A 404 -32.81 -8.11 -11.98
N LEU A 405 -33.71 -7.36 -11.34
CA LEU A 405 -35.15 -7.71 -11.34
C LEU A 405 -35.71 -7.75 -12.77
N GLU A 406 -35.14 -6.93 -13.66
CA GLU A 406 -35.45 -6.91 -15.09
C GLU A 406 -35.10 -8.23 -15.80
N ASP A 407 -34.13 -9.00 -15.28
CA ASP A 407 -33.68 -10.30 -15.81
C ASP A 407 -34.28 -11.51 -15.07
N THR A 408 -34.98 -11.31 -13.96
CA THR A 408 -35.57 -12.40 -13.13
C THR A 408 -37.10 -12.43 -13.11
N GLY A 409 -37.76 -11.42 -13.68
CA GLY A 409 -39.21 -11.35 -13.82
C GLY A 409 -39.89 -10.50 -12.73
N GLU A 410 -41.17 -10.18 -12.94
CA GLU A 410 -41.93 -9.33 -12.03
C GLU A 410 -42.18 -10.00 -10.67
N LEU A 411 -42.07 -9.21 -9.59
CA LEU A 411 -42.43 -9.64 -8.24
C LEU A 411 -43.95 -9.87 -8.14
N PRO A 412 -44.41 -10.90 -7.40
CA PRO A 412 -45.82 -11.17 -7.23
C PRO A 412 -46.50 -10.01 -6.48
N ILE A 413 -47.53 -9.42 -7.10
CA ILE A 413 -48.39 -8.42 -6.48
C ILE A 413 -49.34 -9.14 -5.53
N ILE A 414 -49.20 -8.91 -4.23
CA ILE A 414 -50.15 -9.40 -3.22
C ILE A 414 -51.42 -8.54 -3.32
N THR A 415 -52.49 -9.09 -3.90
CA THR A 415 -53.84 -8.53 -3.81
C THR A 415 -54.50 -8.96 -2.49
N GLU A 416 -55.25 -8.07 -1.83
CA GLU A 416 -55.67 -8.15 -0.42
C GLU A 416 -56.65 -9.28 -0.03
N ASP A 417 -56.92 -10.27 -0.88
CA ASP A 417 -57.99 -11.27 -0.71
C ASP A 417 -57.52 -12.71 -0.33
N GLU A 418 -56.22 -12.98 -0.11
CA GLU A 418 -55.77 -14.26 0.46
C GLU A 418 -55.44 -14.15 1.97
N PRO A 419 -56.12 -14.92 2.85
CA PRO A 419 -55.87 -14.86 4.29
C PRO A 419 -54.55 -15.55 4.65
N ILE A 420 -53.61 -14.80 5.23
CA ILE A 420 -52.34 -15.32 5.74
C ILE A 420 -52.57 -16.14 7.02
N GLY A 421 -53.00 -17.39 6.85
CA GLY A 421 -53.10 -18.39 7.89
C GLY A 421 -51.86 -19.27 7.94
N LEU A 422 -50.89 -18.93 8.81
CA LEU A 422 -49.85 -19.89 9.20
C LEU A 422 -50.47 -20.91 10.17
N GLU A 423 -50.70 -22.14 9.71
CA GLU A 423 -51.09 -23.22 10.63
C GLU A 423 -49.96 -23.54 11.63
N PRO A 424 -50.28 -23.87 12.90
CA PRO A 424 -49.26 -24.18 13.89
C PRO A 424 -48.59 -25.52 13.55
N ALA A 425 -47.26 -25.53 13.52
CA ALA A 425 -46.51 -26.77 13.33
C ALA A 425 -46.74 -27.74 14.50
N ASP A 426 -47.32 -28.90 14.22
CA ASP A 426 -47.41 -30.00 15.20
C ASP A 426 -46.89 -31.33 14.62
N GLN A 427 -46.44 -32.19 15.52
CA GLN A 427 -45.47 -33.26 15.24
C GLN A 427 -46.15 -34.56 14.83
N ARG A 428 -45.62 -35.29 13.82
CA ARG A 428 -45.30 -36.74 13.90
C ARG A 428 -44.72 -37.41 12.63
N THR A 429 -43.52 -37.96 12.81
CA THR A 429 -43.06 -39.33 12.42
C THR A 429 -43.30 -39.91 11.01
N THR A 430 -42.17 -40.27 10.37
CA THR A 430 -41.89 -41.53 9.64
C THR A 430 -42.75 -41.93 8.43
N GLY A 431 -42.10 -42.10 7.27
CA GLY A 431 -42.68 -42.79 6.12
C GLY A 431 -41.69 -42.93 4.95
N SER A 432 -41.11 -44.11 4.78
CA SER A 432 -40.29 -44.48 3.63
C SER A 432 -41.12 -45.12 2.50
N VAL A 433 -40.49 -45.31 1.32
CA VAL A 433 -40.77 -46.31 0.25
C VAL A 433 -41.48 -45.85 -1.05
N SER A 434 -40.70 -45.90 -2.16
CA SER A 434 -41.06 -46.21 -3.58
C SER A 434 -42.02 -45.28 -4.36
N GLY A 435 -41.99 -45.19 -5.69
CA GLY A 435 -41.30 -45.98 -6.73
C GLY A 435 -41.83 -45.71 -8.16
N SER A 436 -41.24 -46.37 -9.16
CA SER A 436 -41.47 -46.27 -10.63
C SER A 436 -41.15 -44.91 -11.27
N GLY A 437 -40.60 -44.74 -12.49
CA GLY A 437 -40.08 -45.62 -13.57
C GLY A 437 -39.68 -44.70 -14.76
N SER A 438 -39.20 -45.09 -15.94
CA SER A 438 -38.63 -46.33 -16.55
C SER A 438 -38.36 -45.99 -18.04
N ASP A 439 -37.37 -46.47 -18.80
CA ASP A 439 -36.30 -47.47 -18.64
C ASP A 439 -35.23 -47.29 -19.77
N GLN A 440 -34.05 -47.95 -19.69
CA GLN A 440 -33.33 -48.59 -20.83
C GLN A 440 -31.92 -49.15 -20.49
N ALA A 441 -31.84 -50.48 -20.52
CA ALA A 441 -30.69 -51.37 -20.74
C ALA A 441 -29.93 -51.08 -22.07
N THR A 442 -28.72 -51.58 -22.40
CA THR A 442 -27.66 -52.42 -21.76
C THR A 442 -26.44 -52.38 -22.68
N ASP A 443 -25.21 -52.44 -22.16
CA ASP A 443 -24.30 -53.59 -22.37
C ASP A 443 -22.88 -53.34 -21.82
N THR A 444 -22.34 -54.38 -21.20
CA THR A 444 -20.91 -54.55 -20.89
C THR A 444 -20.49 -55.90 -21.48
N PRO A 445 -19.21 -56.08 -21.85
CA PRO A 445 -18.51 -57.11 -21.08
C PRO A 445 -17.09 -56.71 -20.66
N THR A 446 -16.72 -57.28 -19.52
CA THR A 446 -15.40 -57.28 -18.90
C THR A 446 -14.30 -57.87 -19.78
N HIS A 447 -13.08 -57.35 -19.66
CA HIS A 447 -11.93 -58.23 -19.42
C HIS A 447 -10.87 -57.56 -18.54
N THR A 448 -9.97 -58.41 -18.05
CA THR A 448 -9.13 -58.24 -16.87
C THR A 448 -7.63 -58.07 -17.20
N ASP A 449 -6.93 -57.53 -16.20
CA ASP A 449 -5.53 -57.79 -15.82
C ASP A 449 -4.33 -57.20 -16.59
N ASP A 450 -3.28 -57.06 -15.77
CA ASP A 450 -1.83 -56.94 -15.99
C ASP A 450 -1.19 -55.63 -16.51
N ASP A 451 -0.84 -54.77 -15.54
CA ASP A 451 0.52 -54.65 -14.95
C ASP A 451 1.75 -54.25 -15.82
N GLN A 452 2.73 -53.62 -15.15
CA GLN A 452 4.07 -53.15 -15.61
C GLN A 452 4.13 -51.70 -16.18
N LYS A 453 4.85 -50.76 -15.52
CA LYS A 453 6.31 -50.48 -15.57
C LYS A 453 6.76 -50.10 -16.99
N GLU A 454 7.58 -49.08 -17.25
CA GLU A 454 8.65 -48.34 -16.56
C GLU A 454 8.85 -47.02 -17.40
N ALA A 455 9.57 -45.95 -17.02
CA ALA A 455 10.49 -45.65 -15.92
C ALA A 455 10.49 -44.13 -15.63
#